data_AF-A0A6L3X8X0-F1
#
_entry.id   AF-A0A6L3X8X0-F1
#
_cell.length_a   1.000
_cell.length_b   1.000
_cell.length_c   1.000
_cell.angle_alpha   90.00
_cell.angle_beta   90.00
_cell.angle_gamma   90.00
#
_symmetry.space_group_name_H-M   'P 1'
#
loop_
_entity.id
_entity.type
_entity.pdbx_description
1 polymer ?
#
loop_
_entity_poly.entity_id
_entity_poly.type
_entity_poly.pdbx_seq_one_letter_code
_entity_poly.pdbx_strand_id
1 'polypeptide(L)' 'IDESRFDLVILLENNTPWVADGMRSLGSSVDRREFQTMLVEMLNENNVEFVHVEESDYDSRFLRCVELVNEMMGEQG' A
#
# COMPACT_ATOMS: atom_id res chain seq x y z
N ILE A 1 -7.62 20.52 -13.29
CA ILE A 1 -6.39 19.77 -13.05
C ILE A 1 -6.84 18.40 -12.59
N ASP A 2 -6.73 17.40 -13.46
CA ASP A 2 -7.13 16.02 -13.21
C ASP A 2 -5.82 15.24 -13.09
N GLU A 3 -5.14 15.45 -11.96
CA GLU A 3 -3.67 15.33 -11.91
C GLU A 3 -3.14 13.91 -11.71
N SER A 4 -3.98 12.92 -11.36
CA SER A 4 -3.63 11.50 -11.42
C SER A 4 -4.90 10.67 -11.26
N ARG A 5 -5.30 9.94 -12.29
CA ARG A 5 -6.33 8.90 -12.18
C ARG A 5 -5.64 7.57 -11.99
N PHE A 6 -5.88 6.94 -10.84
CA PHE A 6 -5.39 5.60 -10.55
C PHE A 6 -6.51 4.60 -10.73
N ASP A 7 -6.28 3.55 -11.51
CA ASP A 7 -7.24 2.45 -11.68
C ASP A 7 -7.22 1.48 -10.48
N LEU A 8 -6.09 1.42 -9.77
CA LEU A 8 -5.91 0.63 -8.56
C LEU A 8 -4.86 1.30 -7.66
N VAL A 9 -5.24 1.54 -6.41
CA VAL A 9 -4.32 2.00 -5.35
C VAL A 9 -4.24 0.90 -4.29
N ILE A 10 -3.03 0.41 -4.05
CA ILE A 10 -2.77 -0.61 -3.03
C ILE A 10 -1.95 0.02 -1.92
N LEU A 11 -2.53 0.09 -0.71
CA LEU A 11 -1.85 0.53 0.49
C LEU A 11 -1.31 -0.70 1.23
N LEU A 12 -0.01 -0.75 1.47
CA LEU A 12 0.64 -1.82 2.23
C LEU A 12 0.79 -1.40 3.70
N GLU A 13 0.33 -2.24 4.62
CA GLU A 13 0.51 -2.00 6.05
C GLU A 13 2.01 -2.02 6.44
N ASN A 14 2.39 -1.28 7.47
CA ASN A 14 3.76 -1.20 7.97
C ASN A 14 4.07 -2.28 9.03
N ASN A 15 3.65 -3.52 8.78
CA ASN A 15 3.86 -4.64 9.71
C ASN A 15 4.93 -5.66 9.25
N THR A 16 5.60 -5.42 8.11
CA THR A 16 6.73 -6.24 7.66
C THR A 16 8.07 -5.82 8.28
N PRO A 17 8.97 -6.78 8.55
CA PRO A 17 10.30 -6.51 9.11
C PRO A 17 11.10 -5.48 8.31
N TRP A 18 11.94 -4.73 9.02
CA TRP A 18 12.83 -3.72 8.46
C TRP A 18 13.88 -4.39 7.55
N VAL A 19 13.87 -4.09 6.25
CA VAL A 19 14.95 -4.49 5.32
C VAL A 19 15.84 -3.27 5.09
N ALA A 20 17.14 -3.44 5.34
CA ALA A 20 18.14 -2.41 5.12
C ALA A 20 18.47 -2.25 3.64
N ASP A 21 17.49 -1.80 2.85
CA ASP A 21 17.62 -1.54 1.41
C ASP A 21 18.30 -0.19 1.09
N GLY A 22 18.69 0.57 2.13
CA GLY A 22 19.39 1.85 1.99
C GLY A 22 18.51 3.01 1.50
N MET A 23 17.22 2.77 1.23
CA MET A 23 16.29 3.78 0.68
C MET A 23 15.28 4.31 1.70
N ARG A 24 15.23 3.75 2.92
CA ARG A 24 14.23 4.13 3.93
C ARG A 24 14.81 5.04 5.02
N SER A 25 14.38 6.30 5.01
CA SER A 25 14.78 7.36 5.95
C SER A 25 13.94 7.47 7.23
N LEU A 26 12.78 6.79 7.30
CA LEU A 26 11.92 6.74 8.49
C LEU A 26 12.37 5.60 9.43
N GLY A 27 13.09 5.99 10.49
CA GLY A 27 13.91 5.10 11.30
C GLY A 27 13.19 4.38 12.44
N SER A 28 12.15 4.97 13.05
CA SER A 28 11.43 4.33 14.16
C SER A 28 10.10 3.70 13.73
N SER A 29 9.65 2.70 14.48
CA SER A 29 8.32 2.09 14.32
C SER A 29 7.18 3.09 14.58
N VAL A 30 7.44 4.13 15.38
CA VAL A 30 6.49 5.21 15.68
C VAL A 30 6.32 6.10 14.45
N ASP A 31 7.42 6.61 13.89
CA ASP A 31 7.39 7.49 12.71
C ASP A 31 6.73 6.79 11.52
N ARG A 32 6.95 5.48 11.40
CA ARG A 32 6.34 4.61 10.40
C ARG A 32 4.81 4.53 10.52
N ARG A 33 4.31 4.45 11.75
CA ARG A 33 2.88 4.41 12.02
C ARG A 33 2.24 5.78 11.78
N GLU A 34 2.88 6.85 12.22
CA GLU A 34 2.41 8.22 11.97
C GLU A 34 2.35 8.53 10.48
N PHE A 35 3.36 8.10 9.71
CA PHE A 35 3.36 8.21 8.26
C PHE A 35 2.20 7.43 7.62
N GLN A 36 1.94 6.20 8.08
CA GLN A 36 0.82 5.40 7.58
C GLN A 36 -0.53 6.09 7.84
N THR A 37 -0.72 6.63 9.06
CA THR A 37 -1.93 7.38 9.41
C THR A 37 -2.10 8.60 8.53
N MET A 38 -1.04 9.41 8.35
CA MET A 38 -1.07 10.57 7.48
C MET A 38 -1.40 10.21 6.03
N LEU A 39 -0.83 9.12 5.51
CA LEU A 39 -1.09 8.66 4.14
C LEU A 39 -2.55 8.23 3.96
N VAL A 40 -3.13 7.50 4.93
CA VAL A 40 -4.54 7.09 4.92
C VAL A 40 -5.46 8.31 4.98
N GLU A 41 -5.16 9.28 5.83
CA GLU A 41 -5.90 10.54 5.92
C GLU A 41 -5.88 11.28 4.57
N MET A 42 -4.71 11.42 3.94
CA MET A 42 -4.59 12.06 2.62
C MET A 42 -5.37 11.32 1.53
N LEU A 43 -5.34 9.98 1.50
CA LEU A 43 -6.10 9.20 0.52
C LEU A 43 -7.61 9.43 0.68
N ASN A 44 -8.09 9.41 1.92
CA ASN A 44 -9.50 9.66 2.24
C ASN A 44 -9.94 11.09 1.90
N GLU A 45 -9.14 12.09 2.26
CA GLU A 45 -9.41 13.51 1.97
C GLU A 45 -9.48 13.81 0.47
N ASN A 46 -8.74 13.05 -0.34
CA ASN A 46 -8.73 13.18 -1.79
C ASN A 46 -9.72 12.22 -2.50
N ASN A 47 -10.60 11.53 -1.74
CA ASN A 47 -11.55 10.56 -2.27
C ASN A 47 -10.91 9.48 -3.16
N VAL A 48 -9.67 9.09 -2.84
CA VAL A 48 -8.96 8.03 -3.55
C VAL A 48 -9.41 6.69 -2.98
N GLU A 49 -10.02 5.85 -3.81
CA GLU A 49 -10.32 4.46 -3.43
C GLU A 49 -9.01 3.66 -3.39
N PHE A 50 -8.80 2.93 -2.29
CA PHE A 50 -7.61 2.10 -2.11
C PHE A 50 -7.97 0.78 -1.43
N VAL A 51 -7.16 -0.24 -1.70
CA VAL A 51 -7.23 -1.54 -1.01
C VAL A 51 -6.10 -1.60 0.01
N HIS A 52 -6.44 -1.84 1.27
CA HIS A 52 -5.46 -2.02 2.34
C HIS A 52 -5.06 -3.50 2.47
N VAL A 53 -3.77 -3.78 2.31
CA VAL A 53 -3.16 -5.11 2.40
C VAL A 53 -2.44 -5.19 3.75
N GLU A 54 -3.01 -5.97 4.65
CA GLU A 54 -2.59 -6.09 6.07
C GLU A 54 -1.78 -7.35 6.36
N GLU A 55 -1.57 -8.21 5.36
CA GLU A 55 -0.75 -9.41 5.46
C GLU A 55 0.64 -9.06 6.01
N SER A 56 1.19 -9.87 6.91
CA SER A 56 2.47 -9.57 7.58
C SER A 56 3.70 -10.17 6.90
N ASP A 57 3.49 -11.02 5.90
CA ASP A 57 4.53 -11.78 5.21
C ASP A 57 4.71 -11.30 3.76
N TYR A 58 5.95 -11.34 3.28
CA TYR A 58 6.31 -10.83 1.95
C TYR A 58 5.64 -11.62 0.81
N ASP A 59 5.63 -12.95 0.91
CA ASP A 59 5.09 -13.81 -0.15
C ASP A 59 3.57 -13.65 -0.21
N SER A 60 2.92 -13.60 0.96
CA SER A 60 1.47 -13.43 1.07
C SER A 60 1.02 -12.07 0.49
N ARG A 61 1.73 -10.98 0.80
CA ARG A 61 1.48 -9.65 0.22
C ARG A 61 1.67 -9.63 -1.28
N PHE A 62 2.75 -10.25 -1.75
CA PHE A 62 3.05 -10.29 -3.17
C PHE A 62 1.93 -10.99 -3.94
N LEU A 63 1.51 -12.18 -3.47
CA LEU A 63 0.39 -12.90 -4.07
C LEU A 63 -0.90 -12.10 -4.01
N ARG A 64 -1.20 -11.45 -2.88
CA ARG A 64 -2.38 -10.59 -2.75
C ARG A 64 -2.37 -9.44 -3.74
N CYS A 65 -1.23 -8.78 -3.93
CA CYS A 65 -1.09 -7.71 -4.92
C CYS A 65 -1.27 -8.22 -6.36
N VAL A 66 -0.74 -9.40 -6.68
CA VAL A 66 -0.92 -10.03 -7.99
C VAL A 66 -2.39 -10.34 -8.25
N GLU A 67 -3.10 -10.91 -7.26
CA GLU A 67 -4.54 -11.16 -7.36
C GLU A 67 -5.32 -9.87 -7.64
N LEU A 68 -5.05 -8.80 -6.89
CA LEU A 68 -5.72 -7.50 -7.08
C LEU A 68 -5.50 -6.93 -8.49
N VAL A 69 -4.29 -7.07 -9.04
CA VAL A 69 -3.99 -6.63 -10.41
C VAL A 69 -4.69 -7.51 -11.43
N ASN A 70 -4.71 -8.83 -11.25
CA ASN A 70 -5.41 -9.74 -12.16
C ASN A 70 -6.93 -9.49 -12.18
N GLU A 71 -7.52 -9.25 -11.00
CA GLU A 71 -8.92 -8.85 -10.86
C GLU A 71 -9.22 -7.55 -11.62
N MET A 72 -8.35 -6.54 -11.50
CA MET A 72 -8.45 -5.27 -12.23
C MET A 72 -8.36 -5.47 -13.76
N MET A 73 -7.50 -6.39 -14.22
CA MET A 73 -7.32 -6.70 -15.64
C MET A 73 -8.45 -7.57 -16.22
N GLY A 74 -9.38 -8.04 -15.40
CA GLY A 74 -10.48 -8.91 -15.83
C GLY A 74 -10.04 -10.34 -16.15
N GLU A 75 -8.87 -10.76 -15.68
CA GLU A 75 -8.41 -12.16 -15.75
C GLU A 75 -9.09 -12.98 -14.65
N GLN A 76 -10.42 -13.06 -14.70
CA GLN A 76 -11.16 -14.12 -14.02
C GLN A 76 -11.00 -15.37 -14.89
N GLY A 77 -10.33 -16.39 -14.35
CA GLY A 77 -10.17 -17.69 -15.01
C GLY A 77 -11.49 -18.34 -15.40
#